data_AF-A0A949HYX2-F1
#
_entry.id   AF-A0A949HYX2-F1
#
_cell.length_a   1.000
_cell.length_b   1.000
_cell.length_c   1.000
_cell.angle_alpha   90.00
_cell.angle_beta   90.00
_cell.angle_gamma   90.00
#
_symmetry.space_group_name_H-M   'P 1'
#
loop_
_entity.id
_entity.type
_entity.pdbx_description
1 polymer ?
#
loop_
_entity_poly.entity_id
_entity_poly.type
_entity_poly.pdbx_seq_one_letter_code
_entity_poly.pdbx_strand_id
1 'polypeptide(L)'
;VLNKNGYAAIRDGRTLIIMSKSDAKSHDIPVKIGSNPSQIPKNDEMVTQIIPVHYVDAKQLATDLSPFVSPQATIVANQSANSIVITDTQSNIRHLAQIIEAIDNSSQGETEIRVFALRYANPNDIANELGQIFPSATTGGNQPQLPFRFGGPGGFLARMAAAQAATGAQNPAVQKQTQVVAVADPRTQSVIVTASKDLMEQISGMIEQLDVPSGRDQKTFVFHLNNGDPQQALQVLQNLFPSTGTTTGRGGAASSTQNSALQEREVQNATTIGSGTSTTGFGGSNTRGRTGAGRTF
;
A
#
# COMPACT_ATOMS: atom_id res chain seq x y z
N VAL A 1 -31.51 29.61 24.77
CA VAL A 1 -32.30 30.72 24.17
C VAL A 1 -31.36 31.71 23.48
N LEU A 2 -30.18 31.95 24.05
CA LEU A 2 -29.18 32.86 23.51
C LEU A 2 -28.73 32.44 22.10
N ASN A 3 -28.48 31.13 21.92
CA ASN A 3 -28.04 30.58 20.64
C ASN A 3 -29.03 30.86 19.49
N LYS A 4 -30.34 30.81 19.78
CA LYS A 4 -31.41 31.10 18.80
C LYS A 4 -31.46 32.57 18.39
N ASN A 5 -31.01 33.46 19.28
CA ASN A 5 -31.02 34.91 19.08
C ASN A 5 -29.66 35.45 18.58
N GLY A 6 -28.71 34.58 18.21
CA GLY A 6 -27.40 34.99 17.70
C GLY A 6 -26.40 35.44 18.77
N TYR A 7 -26.70 35.19 20.05
CA TYR A 7 -25.80 35.49 21.16
C TYR A 7 -25.09 34.23 21.67
N ALA A 8 -23.91 34.44 22.23
CA ALA A 8 -23.07 33.45 22.86
C ALA A 8 -22.77 33.87 24.29
N ALA A 9 -22.62 32.90 25.19
CA ALA A 9 -22.10 33.15 26.52
C ALA A 9 -20.63 32.68 26.59
N ILE A 10 -19.78 33.45 27.26
CA ILE A 10 -18.44 33.02 27.63
C ILE A 10 -18.33 33.12 29.15
N ARG A 11 -17.74 32.10 29.78
CA ARG A 11 -17.55 32.08 31.22
C ARG A 11 -16.12 32.49 31.56
N ASP A 12 -15.99 33.64 32.19
CA ASP A 12 -14.73 34.11 32.78
C ASP A 12 -14.82 33.99 34.31
N GLY A 13 -14.29 32.88 34.84
CA GLY A 13 -14.37 32.52 36.26
C GLY A 13 -15.81 32.40 36.77
N ARG A 14 -16.27 33.43 37.49
CA ARG A 14 -17.62 33.51 38.09
C ARG A 14 -18.59 34.39 37.30
N THR A 15 -18.11 35.10 36.28
CA THR A 15 -18.91 36.03 35.49
C THR A 15 -19.26 35.38 34.15
N LEU A 16 -20.53 35.47 33.76
CA LEU A 16 -21.00 35.03 32.45
C LEU A 16 -21.18 36.27 31.57
N ILE A 17 -20.35 36.41 30.55
CA ILE A 17 -20.42 37.52 29.59
C ILE A 17 -21.24 37.06 28.39
N ILE A 18 -22.30 37.80 28.09
CA ILE A 18 -23.14 37.53 26.92
C ILE A 18 -22.75 38.53 25.84
N MET A 19 -22.40 38.02 24.67
CA MET A 19 -21.99 38.83 23.53
C MET A 19 -22.49 38.23 22.22
N SER A 20 -22.28 38.94 21.12
CA SER A 20 -22.59 38.41 19.80
C SER A 20 -21.66 37.23 19.47
N LYS A 21 -22.13 36.29 18.63
CA LYS A 21 -21.30 35.15 18.20
C LYS A 21 -20.04 35.56 17.42
N SER A 22 -20.04 36.72 16.75
CA SER A 22 -18.85 37.22 16.07
C SER A 22 -17.79 37.70 17.05
N ASP A 23 -18.21 38.44 18.09
CA ASP A 23 -17.28 38.98 19.09
C ASP A 23 -16.72 37.88 19.99
N ALA A 24 -17.53 36.83 20.23
CA ALA A 24 -17.13 35.65 20.99
C ALA A 24 -15.89 34.93 20.42
N LYS A 25 -15.65 35.00 19.10
CA LYS A 25 -14.48 34.38 18.44
C LYS A 25 -13.16 35.05 18.79
N SER A 26 -13.20 36.33 19.11
CA SER A 26 -12.00 37.14 19.39
C SER A 26 -11.64 37.16 20.87
N HIS A 27 -12.45 36.54 21.72
CA HIS A 27 -12.21 36.43 23.15
C HIS A 27 -11.49 35.12 23.50
N ASP A 28 -11.03 35.00 24.74
CA ASP A 28 -10.41 33.77 25.23
C ASP A 28 -11.49 32.69 25.38
N ILE A 29 -11.46 31.70 24.49
CA ILE A 29 -12.41 30.59 24.48
C ILE A 29 -11.74 29.41 25.19
N PRO A 30 -12.32 28.88 26.29
CA PRO A 30 -11.72 27.77 27.01
C PRO A 30 -11.66 26.51 26.13
N VAL A 31 -10.50 25.86 26.13
CA VAL A 31 -10.27 24.62 25.38
C VAL A 31 -10.57 23.42 26.28
N LYS A 32 -11.40 22.50 25.79
CA LYS A 32 -11.76 21.25 26.48
C LYS A 32 -11.44 20.06 25.59
N ILE A 33 -11.07 18.94 26.20
CA ILE A 33 -10.71 17.70 25.52
C ILE A 33 -11.72 16.63 25.91
N GLY A 34 -12.15 15.83 24.93
CA GLY A 34 -13.04 14.70 25.16
C GLY A 34 -14.12 14.56 24.09
N SER A 35 -14.56 13.33 23.89
CA SER A 35 -15.58 12.96 22.90
C SER A 35 -16.92 12.58 23.53
N ASN A 36 -16.98 12.31 24.83
CA ASN A 36 -18.17 11.76 25.48
C ASN A 36 -19.30 12.81 25.59
N PRO A 37 -20.46 12.61 24.92
CA PRO A 37 -21.54 13.59 24.93
C PRO A 37 -22.19 13.81 26.31
N SER A 38 -22.12 12.82 27.21
CA SER A 38 -22.71 12.91 28.54
C SER A 38 -21.93 13.83 29.47
N GLN A 39 -20.63 14.01 29.22
CA GLN A 39 -19.75 14.90 29.98
C GLN A 39 -19.82 16.35 29.49
N ILE A 40 -20.44 16.59 28.34
CA ILE A 40 -20.58 17.90 27.71
C ILE A 40 -21.86 18.57 28.23
N PRO A 41 -21.76 19.69 28.96
CA PRO A 41 -22.94 20.42 29.45
C PRO A 41 -23.85 20.88 28.31
N LYS A 42 -25.15 20.99 28.56
CA LYS A 42 -26.12 21.52 27.60
C LYS A 42 -26.41 23.00 27.87
N ASN A 43 -25.38 23.84 27.81
CA ASN A 43 -25.50 25.28 27.97
C ASN A 43 -25.15 26.03 26.65
N ASP A 44 -25.45 27.33 26.60
CA ASP A 44 -25.19 28.20 25.42
C ASP A 44 -23.77 28.85 25.51
N GLU A 45 -22.83 28.19 26.21
CA GLU A 45 -21.46 28.67 26.41
C GLU A 45 -20.59 28.28 25.22
N MET A 46 -19.85 29.23 24.65
CA MET A 46 -18.88 28.97 23.57
C MET A 46 -17.62 28.34 24.14
N VAL A 47 -17.22 27.20 23.60
CA VAL A 47 -15.95 26.55 23.91
C VAL A 47 -15.27 26.04 22.65
N THR A 48 -13.98 25.73 22.76
CA THR A 48 -13.26 24.97 21.75
C THR A 48 -13.08 23.55 22.26
N GLN A 49 -13.69 22.57 21.60
CA GLN A 49 -13.62 21.16 21.96
C GLN A 49 -12.70 20.42 20.99
N ILE A 50 -11.78 19.61 21.54
CA ILE A 50 -10.95 18.69 20.76
C ILE A 50 -11.55 17.29 20.91
N ILE A 51 -12.02 16.73 19.79
CA ILE A 51 -12.65 15.42 19.71
C ILE A 51 -11.71 14.48 18.93
N PRO A 52 -11.03 13.53 19.60
CA PRO A 52 -10.28 12.49 18.90
C PRO A 52 -11.24 11.52 18.20
N VAL A 53 -10.86 11.07 17.01
CA VAL A 53 -11.61 10.09 16.22
C VAL A 53 -10.71 8.89 15.92
N HIS A 54 -11.24 7.68 16.01
CA HIS A 54 -10.42 6.46 16.01
C HIS A 54 -10.46 5.73 14.67
N TYR A 55 -11.64 5.59 14.09
CA TYR A 55 -11.87 4.75 12.94
C TYR A 55 -12.04 5.57 11.66
N VAL A 56 -12.70 6.73 11.73
CA VAL A 56 -12.87 7.61 10.57
C VAL A 56 -11.78 8.70 10.52
N ASP A 57 -11.40 9.09 9.31
CA ASP A 57 -10.51 10.24 9.08
C ASP A 57 -11.19 11.55 9.51
N ALA A 58 -10.53 12.30 10.39
CA ALA A 58 -10.97 13.61 10.87
C ALA A 58 -11.27 14.60 9.73
N LYS A 59 -10.54 14.55 8.61
CA LYS A 59 -10.77 15.42 7.45
C LYS A 59 -12.10 15.11 6.75
N GLN A 60 -12.40 13.82 6.62
CA GLN A 60 -13.65 13.36 6.02
C GLN A 60 -14.83 13.77 6.91
N LEU A 61 -14.73 13.48 8.21
CA LEU A 61 -15.75 13.89 9.18
C LEU A 61 -15.97 15.41 9.21
N ALA A 62 -14.93 16.23 9.13
CA ALA A 62 -15.11 17.68 9.07
C ALA A 62 -15.92 18.14 7.85
N THR A 63 -15.79 17.45 6.72
CA THR A 63 -16.57 17.71 5.51
C THR A 63 -18.03 17.27 5.69
N ASP A 64 -18.24 16.08 6.25
CA ASP A 64 -19.56 15.49 6.46
C ASP A 64 -20.37 16.23 7.54
N LEU A 65 -19.69 16.82 8.53
CA LEU A 65 -20.30 17.57 9.63
C LEU A 65 -20.51 19.04 9.32
N SER A 66 -19.87 19.58 8.29
CA SER A 66 -20.03 20.98 7.82
C SER A 66 -21.49 21.49 7.80
N PRO A 67 -22.50 20.73 7.29
CA PRO A 67 -23.89 21.20 7.30
C PRO A 67 -24.55 21.25 8.71
N PHE A 68 -24.00 20.56 9.70
CA PHE A 68 -24.51 20.52 11.08
C PHE A 68 -23.82 21.53 12.00
N VAL A 69 -22.79 22.22 11.50
CA VAL A 69 -22.04 23.25 12.21
C VAL A 69 -22.79 24.58 12.12
N SER A 70 -22.83 25.35 13.21
CA SER A 70 -23.45 26.69 13.19
C SER A 70 -22.74 27.60 12.18
N PRO A 71 -23.41 28.57 11.53
CA PRO A 71 -22.76 29.48 10.57
C PRO A 71 -21.58 30.28 11.17
N GLN A 72 -21.59 30.47 12.48
CA GLN A 72 -20.53 31.14 13.22
C GLN A 72 -19.57 30.17 13.93
N ALA A 73 -19.67 28.87 13.72
CA ALA A 73 -18.74 27.92 14.31
C ALA A 73 -17.54 27.68 13.40
N THR A 74 -16.44 27.22 14.01
CA THR A 74 -15.20 26.90 13.31
C THR A 74 -14.90 25.43 13.54
N ILE A 75 -14.74 24.69 12.45
CA ILE A 75 -14.36 23.27 12.46
C ILE A 75 -13.02 23.13 11.74
N VAL A 76 -12.06 22.50 12.40
CA VAL A 76 -10.72 22.24 11.86
C VAL A 76 -10.36 20.80 12.12
N ALA A 77 -10.04 20.05 11.07
CA ALA A 77 -9.50 18.71 11.21
C ALA A 77 -7.98 18.77 11.42
N ASN A 78 -7.51 18.20 12.52
CA ASN A 78 -6.11 17.87 12.74
C ASN A 78 -5.85 16.45 12.25
N GLN A 79 -5.28 16.35 11.06
CA GLN A 79 -4.94 15.07 10.43
C GLN A 79 -3.79 14.34 11.14
N SER A 80 -2.85 15.08 11.74
CA SER A 80 -1.68 14.46 12.40
C SER A 80 -2.06 13.69 13.66
N ALA A 81 -3.06 14.17 14.39
CA ALA A 81 -3.55 13.54 15.62
C ALA A 81 -4.90 12.84 15.44
N ASN A 82 -5.38 12.72 14.20
CA ASN A 82 -6.75 12.28 13.84
C ASN A 82 -7.81 12.82 14.81
N SER A 83 -7.91 14.14 14.91
CA SER A 83 -8.85 14.81 15.81
C SER A 83 -9.53 15.99 15.14
N ILE A 84 -10.74 16.31 15.58
CA ILE A 84 -11.52 17.45 15.11
C ILE A 84 -11.55 18.49 16.21
N VAL A 85 -11.13 19.71 15.87
CA VAL A 85 -11.24 20.88 16.73
C VAL A 85 -12.50 21.63 16.33
N ILE A 86 -13.43 21.78 17.27
CA ILE A 86 -14.73 22.42 17.05
C ILE A 86 -14.87 23.59 18.02
N THR A 87 -15.09 24.79 17.49
CA THR A 87 -15.41 25.98 18.28
C THR A 87 -16.87 26.35 18.04
N ASP A 88 -17.73 26.06 19.02
CA ASP A 88 -19.17 26.38 19.00
C ASP A 88 -19.71 26.40 20.45
N THR A 89 -21.01 26.63 20.58
CA THR A 89 -21.77 26.45 21.81
C THR A 89 -21.73 25.00 22.28
N GLN A 90 -21.59 24.81 23.59
CA GLN A 90 -21.60 23.51 24.27
C GLN A 90 -22.82 22.64 23.88
N SER A 91 -24.00 23.25 23.74
CA SER A 91 -25.19 22.54 23.27
C SER A 91 -25.04 21.97 21.86
N ASN A 92 -24.43 22.71 20.92
CA ASN A 92 -24.20 22.19 19.57
C ASN A 92 -23.05 21.18 19.52
N ILE A 93 -21.97 21.44 20.27
CA ILE A 93 -20.84 20.51 20.41
C ILE A 93 -21.32 19.16 20.94
N ARG A 94 -22.23 19.13 21.91
CA ARG A 94 -22.83 17.89 22.41
C ARG A 94 -23.58 17.12 21.32
N HIS A 95 -24.36 17.83 20.50
CA HIS A 95 -25.08 17.20 19.39
C HIS A 95 -24.11 16.66 18.33
N LEU A 96 -23.07 17.43 17.97
CA LEU A 96 -22.01 17.00 17.06
C LEU A 96 -21.24 15.80 17.62
N ALA A 97 -20.93 15.78 18.91
CA ALA A 97 -20.26 14.66 19.57
C ALA A 97 -21.09 13.37 19.48
N GLN A 98 -22.43 13.45 19.61
CA GLN A 98 -23.31 12.28 19.42
C GLN A 98 -23.29 11.76 17.99
N ILE A 99 -23.27 12.67 17.01
CA ILE A 99 -23.20 12.29 15.59
C ILE A 99 -21.83 11.65 15.29
N ILE A 100 -20.74 12.28 15.77
CA ILE A 100 -19.39 11.74 15.63
C ILE A 100 -19.29 10.36 16.26
N GLU A 101 -19.79 10.18 17.48
CA GLU A 101 -19.79 8.89 18.17
C GLU A 101 -20.60 7.84 17.39
N ALA A 102 -21.77 8.20 16.86
CA ALA A 102 -22.57 7.28 16.05
C ALA A 102 -21.86 6.88 14.75
N ILE A 103 -21.17 7.82 14.08
CA ILE A 103 -20.44 7.56 12.84
C ILE A 103 -19.17 6.74 13.12
N ASP A 104 -18.34 7.15 14.09
CA ASP A 104 -17.09 6.48 14.47
C ASP A 104 -17.39 5.03 14.94
N ASN A 105 -18.47 4.82 15.71
CA ASN A 105 -18.93 3.49 16.09
C ASN A 105 -19.50 2.66 14.93
N SER A 106 -20.23 3.27 13.99
CA SER A 106 -20.73 2.56 12.81
C SER A 106 -19.61 2.09 11.87
N SER A 107 -18.46 2.79 11.91
CA SER A 107 -17.26 2.42 11.15
C SER A 107 -16.36 1.43 11.87
N GLN A 108 -16.83 0.82 12.97
CA GLN A 108 -16.24 -0.37 13.56
C GLN A 108 -16.40 -1.56 12.60
N GLY A 109 -15.70 -1.53 11.45
CA GLY A 109 -15.16 -2.74 10.89
C GLY A 109 -14.12 -3.24 11.88
N GLU A 110 -14.54 -3.93 12.95
CA GLU A 110 -13.66 -4.56 13.92
C GLU A 110 -12.67 -5.41 13.12
N THR A 111 -11.45 -4.91 12.96
CA THR A 111 -10.39 -5.64 12.29
C THR A 111 -9.92 -6.66 13.30
N GLU A 112 -10.30 -7.91 13.10
CA GLU A 112 -9.93 -9.04 13.94
C GLU A 112 -8.74 -9.76 13.32
N ILE A 113 -7.85 -10.27 14.17
CA ILE A 113 -6.79 -11.19 13.77
C ILE A 113 -7.23 -12.59 14.20
N ARG A 114 -7.34 -13.51 13.25
CA ARG A 114 -7.70 -14.92 13.52
C ARG A 114 -6.67 -15.86 12.90
N VAL A 115 -6.38 -16.95 13.61
CA VAL A 115 -5.48 -18.00 13.15
C VAL A 115 -6.30 -19.21 12.75
N PHE A 116 -6.10 -19.66 11.50
CA PHE A 116 -6.74 -20.86 10.96
C PHE A 116 -5.70 -21.96 10.81
N ALA A 117 -5.86 -23.06 11.55
CA ALA A 117 -5.04 -24.25 11.39
C ALA A 117 -5.58 -25.11 10.24
N LEU A 118 -4.71 -25.43 9.27
CA LEU A 118 -5.03 -26.22 8.09
C LEU A 118 -4.60 -27.68 8.29
N ARG A 119 -5.32 -28.63 7.72
CA ARG A 119 -5.04 -30.08 7.81
C ARG A 119 -4.46 -30.66 6.53
N TYR A 120 -4.91 -30.19 5.38
CA TYR A 120 -4.58 -30.73 4.06
C TYR A 120 -3.98 -29.68 3.13
N ALA A 121 -4.49 -28.44 3.15
CA ALA A 121 -4.02 -27.40 2.26
C ALA A 121 -2.66 -26.81 2.69
N ASN A 122 -1.87 -26.34 1.72
CA ASN A 122 -0.62 -25.64 1.97
C ASN A 122 -0.91 -24.18 2.37
N PRO A 123 -0.42 -23.69 3.53
CA PRO A 123 -0.66 -22.32 3.98
C PRO A 123 -0.25 -21.23 2.99
N ASN A 124 0.81 -21.46 2.21
CA ASN A 124 1.29 -20.47 1.22
C ASN A 124 0.31 -20.33 0.06
N ASP A 125 -0.28 -21.44 -0.40
CA ASP A 125 -1.24 -21.42 -1.50
C ASP A 125 -2.52 -20.72 -1.06
N ILE A 126 -3.02 -21.03 0.15
CA ILE A 126 -4.20 -20.37 0.74
C ILE A 126 -3.98 -18.87 0.94
N ALA A 127 -2.82 -18.47 1.47
CA ALA A 127 -2.52 -17.05 1.65
C ALA A 127 -2.47 -16.28 0.32
N ASN A 128 -1.91 -16.90 -0.73
CA ASN A 128 -1.86 -16.33 -2.08
C ASN A 128 -3.25 -16.25 -2.72
N GLU A 129 -4.08 -17.30 -2.60
CA GLU A 129 -5.45 -17.31 -3.11
C GLU A 129 -6.32 -16.27 -2.40
N LEU A 130 -6.24 -16.17 -1.06
CA LEU A 130 -6.94 -15.15 -0.29
C LEU A 130 -6.48 -13.73 -0.68
N GLY A 131 -5.18 -13.53 -0.92
CA GLY A 131 -4.64 -12.26 -1.40
C GLY A 131 -5.09 -11.88 -2.82
N GLN A 132 -5.39 -12.86 -3.68
CA GLN A 132 -5.92 -12.62 -5.04
C GLN A 132 -7.41 -12.29 -5.02
N ILE A 133 -8.18 -12.93 -4.14
CA ILE A 133 -9.63 -12.73 -4.04
C ILE A 133 -9.96 -11.43 -3.31
N PHE A 134 -9.16 -11.10 -2.30
CA PHE A 134 -9.25 -9.85 -1.57
C PHE A 134 -8.00 -9.01 -1.86
N PRO A 135 -7.90 -8.42 -3.07
CA PRO A 135 -6.77 -7.59 -3.40
C PRO A 135 -6.71 -6.43 -2.42
N SER A 136 -5.71 -6.45 -1.54
CA SER A 136 -5.35 -5.30 -0.73
C SER A 136 -5.02 -4.17 -1.72
N ALA A 137 -5.81 -3.11 -1.72
CA ALA A 137 -5.68 -1.98 -2.64
C ALA A 137 -4.34 -1.21 -2.51
N THR A 138 -3.40 -1.71 -1.70
CA THR A 138 -2.08 -1.15 -1.47
C THR A 138 -1.00 -1.58 -2.47
N THR A 139 -1.29 -2.46 -3.45
CA THR A 139 -0.34 -2.74 -4.54
C THR A 139 -0.61 -1.87 -5.77
N GLY A 140 -0.42 -0.55 -5.60
CA GLY A 140 -0.62 0.46 -6.64
C GLY A 140 0.40 1.59 -6.55
N GLY A 141 1.68 1.25 -6.39
CA GLY A 141 2.75 2.23 -6.16
C GLY A 141 4.10 1.85 -6.77
N ASN A 142 4.13 1.09 -7.86
CA ASN A 142 5.35 0.92 -8.64
C ASN A 142 5.30 1.91 -9.81
N GLN A 143 5.64 3.18 -9.53
CA GLN A 143 5.88 4.16 -10.59
C GLN A 143 7.01 3.64 -11.48
N PRO A 144 6.80 3.44 -12.80
CA PRO A 144 7.89 3.27 -13.73
C PRO A 144 8.69 4.57 -13.72
N GLN A 145 9.94 4.50 -13.26
CA GLN A 145 10.91 5.59 -13.38
C GLN A 145 11.06 5.93 -14.86
N LEU A 146 10.47 7.05 -15.27
CA LEU A 146 10.77 7.65 -16.57
C LEU A 146 12.23 8.15 -16.53
N PRO A 147 13.07 7.78 -17.52
CA PRO A 147 14.47 8.14 -17.49
C PRO A 147 14.63 9.66 -17.63
N PHE A 148 15.32 10.24 -16.65
CA PHE A 148 15.76 11.63 -16.63
C PHE A 148 16.55 11.97 -17.91
N ARG A 149 15.93 12.71 -18.84
CA ARG A 149 16.62 13.31 -19.98
C ARG A 149 17.11 14.70 -19.60
N PHE A 150 18.38 14.77 -19.22
CA PHE A 150 19.16 15.97 -18.92
C PHE A 150 19.50 16.74 -20.21
N GLY A 151 19.29 18.07 -20.23
CA GLY A 151 19.95 19.00 -21.15
C GLY A 151 19.06 19.69 -22.20
N GLY A 152 18.56 20.89 -21.88
CA GLY A 152 17.97 21.85 -22.83
C GLY A 152 17.50 23.13 -22.13
N PRO A 153 17.83 24.34 -22.63
CA PRO A 153 17.56 25.62 -21.94
C PRO A 153 16.09 26.10 -22.07
N GLY A 154 15.13 25.19 -21.90
CA GLY A 154 13.68 25.45 -21.90
C GLY A 154 12.89 24.67 -20.82
N GLY A 155 13.58 23.90 -19.96
CA GLY A 155 12.97 22.99 -18.98
C GLY A 155 12.34 23.64 -17.74
N PHE A 156 12.43 24.95 -17.57
CA PHE A 156 11.86 25.66 -16.42
C PHE A 156 10.35 25.89 -16.55
N LEU A 157 9.84 26.10 -17.77
CA LEU A 157 8.40 26.27 -18.02
C LEU A 157 7.65 24.93 -17.98
N ALA A 158 8.26 23.84 -18.46
CA ALA A 158 7.70 22.49 -18.34
C ALA A 158 7.66 22.02 -16.86
N ARG A 159 8.64 22.42 -16.05
CA ARG A 159 8.68 22.13 -14.61
C ARG A 159 7.64 22.94 -13.81
N MET A 160 7.27 24.14 -14.28
CA MET A 160 6.21 24.95 -13.64
C MET A 160 4.81 24.55 -14.12
N ALA A 161 4.64 24.17 -15.40
CA ALA A 161 3.38 23.62 -15.91
C ALA A 161 3.07 22.23 -15.33
N ALA A 162 4.09 21.40 -15.05
CA ALA A 162 3.92 20.14 -14.34
C ALA A 162 3.67 20.32 -12.82
N ALA A 163 3.99 21.48 -12.25
CA ALA A 163 3.70 21.79 -10.85
C ALA A 163 2.23 22.23 -10.63
N GLN A 164 1.51 22.61 -11.69
CA GLN A 164 0.11 23.06 -11.59
C GLN A 164 -0.92 21.99 -11.99
N ALA A 165 -0.48 20.81 -12.45
CA ALA A 165 -1.34 19.67 -12.81
C ALA A 165 -1.35 18.54 -11.76
N ALA A 166 -0.70 18.71 -10.61
CA ALA A 166 -0.57 17.69 -9.56
C ALA A 166 -1.53 17.88 -8.36
N THR A 167 -2.50 18.80 -8.43
CA THR A 167 -3.54 18.95 -7.41
C THR A 167 -4.81 18.20 -7.81
N GLY A 168 -4.68 16.88 -7.83
CA GLY A 168 -5.77 15.91 -8.00
C GLY A 168 -5.52 14.71 -7.10
N ALA A 169 -5.27 14.98 -5.81
CA ALA A 169 -5.01 13.97 -4.81
C ALA A 169 -6.30 13.18 -4.52
N GLN A 170 -6.41 12.02 -5.17
CA GLN A 170 -7.32 10.95 -4.78
C GLN A 170 -7.04 10.57 -3.32
N ASN A 171 -8.08 10.59 -2.49
CA ASN A 171 -8.05 10.20 -1.09
C ASN A 171 -7.58 8.75 -0.93
N PRO A 172 -6.41 8.47 -0.31
CA PRO A 172 -5.98 7.11 0.00
C PRO A 172 -6.60 6.56 1.31
N ALA A 173 -7.51 7.30 1.95
CA ALA A 173 -8.05 6.97 3.27
C ALA A 173 -9.19 5.94 3.26
N VAL A 174 -9.94 5.82 2.15
CA VAL A 174 -11.08 4.87 2.07
C VAL A 174 -10.61 3.43 1.78
N GLN A 175 -9.35 3.23 1.39
CA GLN A 175 -8.81 1.92 0.98
C GLN A 175 -8.09 1.16 2.10
N LYS A 176 -7.97 1.73 3.30
CA LYS A 176 -7.28 1.08 4.43
C LYS A 176 -8.18 0.24 5.34
N GLN A 177 -9.50 0.32 5.20
CA GLN A 177 -10.46 -0.37 6.10
C GLN A 177 -11.03 -1.68 5.52
N THR A 178 -10.68 -2.04 4.29
CA THR A 178 -11.12 -3.29 3.65
C THR A 178 -9.94 -4.19 3.25
N GLN A 179 -8.78 -3.97 3.87
CA GLN A 179 -7.60 -4.77 3.58
C GLN A 179 -7.68 -6.11 4.31
N VAL A 180 -7.80 -7.20 3.55
CA VAL A 180 -7.58 -8.55 4.06
C VAL A 180 -6.09 -8.84 3.89
N VAL A 181 -5.42 -9.08 5.01
CA VAL A 181 -4.00 -9.46 5.01
C VAL A 181 -3.91 -10.90 5.51
N ALA A 182 -3.48 -11.80 4.63
CA ALA A 182 -3.23 -13.19 4.95
C ALA A 182 -1.72 -13.46 4.98
N VAL A 183 -1.24 -14.05 6.06
CA VAL A 183 0.16 -14.47 6.23
C VAL A 183 0.19 -15.96 6.53
N ALA A 184 0.95 -16.71 5.72
CA ALA A 184 1.16 -18.13 5.93
C ALA A 184 2.19 -18.38 7.04
N ASP A 185 1.89 -19.30 7.96
CA ASP A 185 2.87 -19.97 8.83
C ASP A 185 2.99 -21.45 8.41
N PRO A 186 3.98 -21.79 7.57
CA PRO A 186 4.22 -23.16 7.13
C PRO A 186 4.64 -24.10 8.28
N ARG A 187 5.20 -23.57 9.38
CA ARG A 187 5.72 -24.38 10.49
C ARG A 187 4.59 -24.96 11.33
N THR A 188 3.52 -24.20 11.54
CA THR A 188 2.32 -24.68 12.27
C THR A 188 1.19 -25.10 11.35
N GLN A 189 1.44 -25.14 10.03
CA GLN A 189 0.44 -25.40 9.01
C GLN A 189 -0.80 -24.52 9.22
N SER A 190 -0.60 -23.21 9.39
CA SER A 190 -1.67 -22.27 9.73
C SER A 190 -1.61 -21.01 8.86
N VAL A 191 -2.74 -20.34 8.68
CA VAL A 191 -2.82 -19.03 8.04
C VAL A 191 -3.37 -18.02 9.04
N ILE A 192 -2.64 -16.93 9.20
CA ILE A 192 -3.04 -15.80 10.04
C ILE A 192 -3.72 -14.79 9.13
N VAL A 193 -4.98 -14.48 9.42
CA VAL A 193 -5.79 -13.54 8.64
C VAL A 193 -6.13 -12.34 9.49
N THR A 194 -5.91 -11.16 8.95
CA THR A 194 -6.38 -9.88 9.49
C THR A 194 -7.43 -9.32 8.55
N ALA A 195 -8.67 -9.20 9.01
CA ALA A 195 -9.80 -8.72 8.21
C ALA A 195 -10.90 -8.13 9.10
N SER A 196 -11.87 -7.43 8.52
CA SER A 196 -13.09 -7.05 9.25
C SER A 196 -13.87 -8.29 9.66
N LYS A 197 -14.56 -8.23 10.80
CA LYS A 197 -15.36 -9.33 11.35
C LYS A 197 -16.33 -9.96 10.34
N ASP A 198 -17.02 -9.14 9.55
CA ASP A 198 -17.96 -9.62 8.53
C ASP A 198 -17.26 -10.43 7.43
N LEU A 199 -16.06 -10.00 7.01
CA LEU A 199 -15.23 -10.73 6.04
C LEU A 199 -14.59 -11.97 6.68
N MET A 200 -14.28 -11.92 7.97
CA MET A 200 -13.67 -13.03 8.71
C MET A 200 -14.59 -14.26 8.72
N GLU A 201 -15.90 -14.07 8.89
CA GLU A 201 -16.88 -15.16 8.81
C GLU A 201 -16.90 -15.79 7.41
N GLN A 202 -16.85 -14.97 6.35
CA GLN A 202 -16.78 -15.46 4.97
C GLN A 202 -15.46 -16.20 4.68
N ILE A 203 -14.33 -15.64 5.13
CA ILE A 203 -13.00 -16.23 4.96
C ILE A 203 -12.91 -17.57 5.70
N SER A 204 -13.52 -17.68 6.90
CA SER A 204 -13.54 -18.94 7.64
C SER A 204 -14.24 -20.06 6.86
N GLY A 205 -15.42 -19.80 6.30
CA GLY A 205 -16.13 -20.77 5.47
C GLY A 205 -15.39 -21.09 4.17
N MET A 206 -14.67 -20.13 3.60
CA MET A 206 -13.85 -20.36 2.41
C MET A 206 -12.63 -21.24 2.72
N ILE A 207 -11.92 -20.98 3.82
CA ILE A 207 -10.78 -21.79 4.25
C ILE A 207 -11.21 -23.24 4.51
N GLU A 208 -12.37 -23.45 5.15
CA GLU A 208 -12.91 -24.80 5.38
C GLU A 208 -13.21 -25.55 4.07
N GLN A 209 -13.67 -24.86 3.03
CA GLN A 209 -13.93 -25.46 1.71
C GLN A 209 -12.64 -25.76 0.94
N LEU A 210 -11.59 -24.94 1.14
CA LEU A 210 -10.28 -25.14 0.50
C LEU A 210 -9.42 -26.18 1.23
N ASP A 211 -9.61 -26.37 2.54
CA ASP A 211 -8.90 -27.38 3.34
C ASP A 211 -9.49 -28.79 3.16
N VAL A 212 -9.59 -29.24 1.91
CA VAL A 212 -10.02 -30.59 1.53
C VAL A 212 -8.83 -31.43 1.07
N PRO A 213 -8.84 -32.76 1.31
CA PRO A 213 -7.80 -33.64 0.81
C PRO A 213 -7.77 -33.58 -0.72
N SER A 214 -6.70 -33.02 -1.26
CA SER A 214 -6.50 -32.94 -2.70
C SER A 214 -6.15 -34.32 -3.25
N GLY A 215 -7.03 -34.91 -4.06
CA GLY A 215 -6.72 -36.17 -4.77
C GLY A 215 -5.57 -36.09 -5.79
N ARG A 216 -4.94 -34.91 -5.93
CA ARG A 216 -3.71 -34.64 -6.69
C ARG A 216 -2.45 -34.89 -5.88
N ASP A 217 -2.49 -35.73 -4.85
CA ASP A 217 -1.29 -36.34 -4.28
C ASP A 217 -0.51 -36.98 -5.43
N GLN A 218 0.57 -36.33 -5.84
CA GLN A 218 1.49 -36.84 -6.85
C GLN A 218 2.18 -38.04 -6.23
N LYS A 219 1.57 -39.22 -6.33
CA LYS A 219 2.10 -40.46 -5.75
C LYS A 219 3.41 -40.79 -6.46
N THR A 220 4.51 -40.55 -5.78
CA THR A 220 5.85 -40.91 -6.24
C THR A 220 6.03 -42.42 -6.08
N PHE A 221 6.19 -43.13 -7.19
CA PHE A 221 6.52 -44.56 -7.17
C PHE A 221 7.99 -44.74 -7.54
N VAL A 222 8.70 -45.55 -6.77
CA VAL A 222 10.05 -46.01 -7.09
C VAL A 222 9.95 -47.39 -7.70
N PHE A 223 10.29 -47.49 -8.99
CA PHE A 223 10.34 -48.77 -9.69
C PHE A 223 11.79 -49.23 -9.79
N HIS A 224 12.07 -50.41 -9.24
CA HIS A 224 13.36 -51.08 -9.43
C HIS A 224 13.29 -51.91 -10.71
N LEU A 225 14.27 -51.72 -11.59
CA LEU A 225 14.39 -52.50 -12.83
C LEU A 225 15.29 -53.71 -12.55
N ASN A 226 14.76 -54.92 -12.79
CA ASN A 226 15.53 -56.16 -12.55
C ASN A 226 16.52 -56.47 -13.68
N ASN A 227 16.17 -56.14 -14.93
CA ASN A 227 16.91 -56.62 -16.12
C ASN A 227 17.19 -55.51 -17.16
N GLY A 228 17.03 -54.22 -16.81
CA GLY A 228 17.15 -53.11 -17.77
C GLY A 228 17.86 -51.90 -17.18
N ASP A 229 18.52 -51.13 -18.06
CA ASP A 229 19.20 -49.88 -17.68
C ASP A 229 18.16 -48.76 -17.43
N PRO A 230 18.14 -48.15 -16.23
CA PRO A 230 17.23 -47.06 -15.91
C PRO A 230 17.35 -45.86 -16.85
N GLN A 231 18.53 -45.59 -17.42
CA GLN A 231 18.70 -44.44 -18.31
C GLN A 231 17.97 -44.62 -19.65
N GLN A 232 17.91 -45.84 -20.17
CA GLN A 232 17.20 -46.14 -21.42
C GLN A 232 15.69 -46.17 -21.20
N ALA A 233 15.24 -46.76 -20.10
CA ALA A 233 13.83 -46.76 -19.72
C ALA A 233 13.30 -45.32 -19.51
N LEU A 234 14.12 -44.44 -18.93
CA LEU A 234 13.80 -43.03 -18.75
C LEU A 234 13.52 -42.33 -20.09
N GLN A 235 14.35 -42.55 -21.12
CA GLN A 235 14.14 -41.92 -22.43
C GLN A 235 12.83 -42.37 -23.08
N VAL A 236 12.51 -43.66 -23.00
CA VAL A 236 11.24 -44.19 -23.51
C VAL A 236 10.07 -43.63 -22.72
N LEU A 237 10.16 -43.58 -21.38
CA LEU A 237 9.11 -43.02 -20.52
C LEU A 237 8.91 -41.51 -20.72
N GLN A 238 9.98 -40.75 -20.96
CA GLN A 238 9.88 -39.32 -21.31
C GLN A 238 9.20 -39.11 -22.67
N ASN A 239 9.43 -40.01 -23.62
CA ASN A 239 8.78 -39.97 -24.92
C ASN A 239 7.31 -40.42 -24.87
N LEU A 240 6.97 -41.36 -23.99
CA LEU A 240 5.59 -41.86 -23.79
C LEU A 240 4.75 -40.92 -22.93
N PHE A 241 5.38 -40.25 -21.97
CA PHE A 241 4.79 -39.24 -21.11
C PHE A 241 5.57 -37.94 -21.28
N PRO A 242 5.43 -37.23 -22.40
CA PRO A 242 5.98 -35.90 -22.50
C PRO A 242 5.37 -35.10 -21.36
N SER A 243 6.22 -34.60 -20.46
CA SER A 243 5.79 -33.82 -19.30
C SER A 243 4.85 -32.72 -19.78
N THR A 244 3.55 -32.95 -19.65
CA THR A 244 2.53 -31.93 -19.84
C THR A 244 2.51 -31.12 -18.55
N GLY A 245 3.67 -30.53 -18.23
CA GLY A 245 3.75 -29.41 -17.32
C GLY A 245 2.91 -28.34 -17.98
N THR A 246 1.80 -28.01 -17.36
CA THR A 246 0.90 -26.93 -17.76
C THR A 246 1.68 -25.63 -17.64
N THR A 247 2.41 -25.27 -18.71
CA THR A 247 2.95 -23.94 -18.93
C THR A 247 1.82 -23.03 -19.42
N THR A 248 0.83 -22.82 -18.55
CA THR A 248 -0.15 -21.75 -18.73
C THR A 248 0.52 -20.45 -18.34
N GLY A 249 1.02 -19.71 -19.34
CA GLY A 249 1.24 -18.26 -19.21
C GLY A 249 2.66 -17.74 -19.45
N ARG A 250 3.12 -17.76 -20.70
CA ARG A 250 3.70 -16.56 -21.36
C ARG A 250 3.98 -16.84 -22.84
N GLY A 251 3.27 -16.11 -23.70
CA GLY A 251 3.50 -16.14 -25.14
C GLY A 251 4.88 -15.63 -25.53
N GLY A 252 5.38 -16.12 -26.66
CA GLY A 252 6.60 -15.61 -27.29
C GLY A 252 7.42 -16.70 -27.96
N ALA A 253 7.01 -17.12 -29.16
CA ALA A 253 7.89 -17.81 -30.08
C ALA A 253 8.88 -16.80 -30.68
N ALA A 254 10.17 -16.94 -30.36
CA ALA A 254 11.35 -16.48 -31.13
C ALA A 254 12.61 -17.03 -30.44
N SER A 255 13.13 -18.19 -30.85
CA SER A 255 14.36 -18.31 -31.65
C SER A 255 15.52 -17.42 -31.18
N SER A 256 16.50 -17.99 -30.46
CA SER A 256 17.93 -17.97 -30.80
C SER A 256 18.82 -18.41 -29.63
N THR A 257 19.46 -19.56 -29.83
CA THR A 257 20.90 -19.80 -29.58
C THR A 257 21.57 -19.04 -28.43
N GLN A 258 21.56 -19.62 -27.24
CA GLN A 258 22.53 -19.30 -26.18
C GLN A 258 22.99 -20.57 -25.47
N ASN A 259 23.66 -21.46 -26.19
CA ASN A 259 24.43 -22.54 -25.58
C ASN A 259 25.66 -22.86 -26.44
N SER A 260 26.65 -21.96 -26.45
CA SER A 260 27.98 -22.24 -27.03
C SER A 260 29.13 -21.42 -26.42
N ALA A 261 28.95 -20.73 -25.29
CA ALA A 261 30.04 -19.91 -24.72
C ALA A 261 30.98 -20.66 -23.75
N LEU A 262 30.60 -21.86 -23.31
CA LEU A 262 31.38 -22.65 -22.34
C LEU A 262 32.15 -23.81 -22.98
N GLN A 263 31.75 -24.26 -24.17
CA GLN A 263 32.46 -25.33 -24.91
C GLN A 263 33.60 -24.79 -25.80
N GLU A 264 33.64 -23.48 -26.06
CA GLU A 264 34.66 -22.87 -26.92
C GLU A 264 35.89 -22.38 -26.13
N ARG A 265 35.85 -22.41 -24.79
CA ARG A 265 36.97 -22.03 -23.91
C ARG A 265 37.92 -23.18 -23.57
N GLU A 266 37.53 -24.42 -23.83
CA GLU A 266 38.35 -25.60 -23.48
C GLU A 266 39.35 -26.01 -24.58
N VAL A 267 39.21 -25.47 -25.80
CA VAL A 267 40.04 -25.89 -26.95
C VAL A 267 41.20 -24.92 -27.25
N GLN A 268 41.24 -23.72 -26.67
CA GLN A 268 42.24 -22.70 -27.04
C GLN A 268 43.49 -22.61 -26.14
N ASN A 269 43.60 -23.41 -25.06
CA ASN A 269 44.72 -23.29 -24.12
C ASN A 269 45.80 -24.37 -24.22
N ALA A 270 45.81 -25.14 -25.30
CA ALA A 270 46.85 -26.14 -25.58
C ALA A 270 47.31 -26.02 -27.03
N THR A 271 48.13 -25.01 -27.35
CA THR A 271 49.22 -25.03 -28.36
C THR A 271 49.79 -23.60 -28.48
N THR A 272 50.81 -23.27 -27.69
CA THR A 272 51.69 -22.11 -27.95
C THR A 272 53.10 -22.46 -27.49
N ILE A 273 53.80 -23.26 -28.31
CA ILE A 273 55.26 -23.37 -28.32
C ILE A 273 55.70 -23.48 -29.79
N GLY A 274 56.56 -22.55 -30.22
CA GLY A 274 57.22 -22.51 -31.53
C GLY A 274 56.36 -21.84 -32.61
N SER A 275 56.84 -21.04 -33.55
CA SER A 275 58.14 -20.47 -33.90
C SER A 275 57.94 -19.91 -35.33
N GLY A 276 58.46 -18.73 -35.64
CA GLY A 276 58.90 -18.41 -37.01
C GLY A 276 57.99 -17.59 -37.93
N THR A 277 58.34 -16.31 -38.05
CA THR A 277 58.72 -15.62 -39.31
C THR A 277 57.67 -15.22 -40.37
N SER A 278 57.92 -14.02 -40.92
CA SER A 278 57.45 -13.37 -42.16
C SER A 278 56.15 -12.53 -42.06
N THR A 279 56.25 -11.21 -41.86
CA THR A 279 56.56 -10.09 -42.79
C THR A 279 55.39 -9.61 -43.66
N THR A 280 55.17 -8.30 -43.52
CA THR A 280 54.59 -7.29 -44.45
C THR A 280 53.07 -7.12 -44.54
N GLY A 281 52.61 -5.89 -44.23
CA GLY A 281 51.56 -5.24 -45.03
C GLY A 281 50.46 -4.42 -44.33
N PHE A 282 50.77 -3.47 -43.44
CA PHE A 282 49.84 -2.39 -43.05
C PHE A 282 50.51 -1.03 -43.40
N GLY A 283 49.89 -0.06 -44.07
CA GLY A 283 48.51 0.41 -43.98
C GLY A 283 48.56 1.80 -43.36
N GLY A 284 48.63 2.85 -44.20
CA GLY A 284 49.18 4.16 -43.85
C GLY A 284 48.25 5.19 -43.19
N SER A 285 48.91 6.28 -42.76
CA SER A 285 48.54 7.71 -42.79
C SER A 285 47.20 8.15 -42.14
N ASN A 286 47.07 9.26 -41.42
CA ASN A 286 47.96 10.33 -41.00
C ASN A 286 47.15 11.21 -39.99
N THR A 287 47.85 11.90 -39.09
CA THR A 287 47.49 13.21 -38.48
C THR A 287 46.24 13.38 -37.60
N ARG A 288 46.51 13.66 -36.30
CA ARG A 288 46.10 14.82 -35.46
C ARG A 288 46.21 14.37 -34.00
N GLY A 289 47.13 14.82 -33.16
CA GLY A 289 47.72 16.15 -33.02
C GLY A 289 47.10 16.84 -31.81
N ARG A 290 47.94 17.10 -30.80
CA ARG A 290 47.88 18.20 -29.81
C ARG A 290 47.71 17.79 -28.34
N THR A 291 48.87 17.52 -27.74
CA THR A 291 49.23 17.75 -26.34
C THR A 291 49.29 19.26 -26.05
N GLY A 292 48.86 19.69 -24.86
CA GLY A 292 49.01 21.06 -24.37
C GLY A 292 49.42 21.05 -22.90
N ALA A 293 50.61 21.53 -22.62
CA ALA A 293 51.17 21.73 -21.29
C ALA A 293 51.25 23.24 -20.98
N GLY A 294 51.11 23.60 -19.70
CA GLY A 294 51.90 24.67 -19.06
C GLY A 294 51.46 26.13 -19.18
N ARG A 295 50.94 26.65 -18.04
CA ARG A 295 51.27 27.92 -17.34
C ARG A 295 51.62 29.19 -18.14
N THR A 296 50.97 30.31 -17.77
CA THR A 296 51.62 31.59 -17.35
C THR A 296 50.60 32.59 -16.82
N PHE A 297 50.98 33.24 -15.71
CA PHE A 297 50.57 34.52 -15.08
C PHE A 297 49.07 34.86 -14.92
#